data_AF-A0A7V9KFM3-F1
#
_entry.id   AF-A0A7V9KFM3-F1
#
_cell.length_a   1.000
_cell.length_b   1.000
_cell.length_c   1.000
_cell.angle_alpha   90.00
_cell.angle_beta   90.00
_cell.angle_gamma   90.00
#
_symmetry.space_group_name_H-M   'P 1'
#
loop_
_entity.id
_entity.type
_entity.pdbx_description
1 polymer ?
#
loop_
_entity_poly.entity_id
_entity_poly.type
_entity_poly.pdbx_seq_one_letter_code
_entity_poly.pdbx_strand_id
1 'polypeptide(L)'
;RWIAGVGAGVAYLVLGLAAGLATALLSASPPVLIEAVAGLALLATLGAALRAATADDDEREAAMITFVVTASGITAISVSSPFWGLLAGMAYLGLHRARHGRSERRNAG
;
A
#
# COMPACT_ATOMS: atom_id res chain seq x y z
N ARG A 1 1.43 14.01 17.51
CA ARG A 1 2.09 12.68 17.60
C ARG A 1 1.20 11.58 18.20
N TRP A 2 -0.04 11.88 18.66
CA TRP A 2 -1.11 10.88 18.89
C TRP A 2 -2.29 11.06 17.90
N ILE A 3 -2.54 12.31 17.50
CA ILE A 3 -3.50 12.70 16.45
C ILE A 3 -3.27 11.96 15.12
N ALA A 4 -2.02 11.60 14.76
CA ALA A 4 -1.75 10.92 13.49
C ALA A 4 -2.24 9.46 13.47
N GLY A 5 -2.13 8.75 14.59
CA GLY A 5 -2.64 7.38 14.72
C GLY A 5 -4.15 7.34 14.96
N VAL A 6 -4.67 8.26 15.76
CA VAL A 6 -6.12 8.40 16.01
C VAL A 6 -6.85 8.87 14.75
N GLY A 7 -6.29 9.80 14.00
CA GLY A 7 -6.83 10.26 12.72
C GLY A 7 -6.85 9.14 11.67
N ALA A 8 -5.80 8.31 11.61
CA ALA A 8 -5.79 7.13 10.74
C ALA A 8 -6.87 6.10 11.18
N GLY A 9 -7.01 5.84 12.48
CA GLY A 9 -8.03 4.93 13.01
C GLY A 9 -9.46 5.42 12.74
N VAL A 10 -9.74 6.70 12.99
CA VAL A 10 -11.05 7.31 12.68
C VAL A 10 -11.32 7.30 11.17
N ALA A 11 -10.32 7.59 10.34
CA ALA A 11 -10.45 7.48 8.90
C ALA A 11 -10.75 6.04 8.47
N TYR A 12 -10.11 5.02 9.07
CA TYR A 12 -10.41 3.61 8.81
C TYR A 12 -11.81 3.21 9.27
N LEU A 13 -12.31 3.74 10.38
CA LEU A 13 -13.69 3.48 10.84
C LEU A 13 -14.73 4.10 9.90
N VAL A 14 -14.51 5.35 9.45
CA VAL A 14 -15.38 6.01 8.46
C VAL A 14 -15.32 5.27 7.12
N LEU A 15 -14.12 4.88 6.68
CA LEU A 15 -13.92 4.11 5.46
C LEU A 15 -14.55 2.72 5.56
N GLY A 16 -14.48 2.07 6.72
CA GLY A 16 -15.14 0.80 7.02
C GLY A 16 -16.65 0.91 7.01
N LEU A 17 -17.21 2.00 7.56
CA LEU A 17 -18.65 2.25 7.53
C LEU A 17 -19.15 2.50 6.09
N ALA A 18 -18.40 3.30 5.33
CA ALA A 18 -18.68 3.56 3.91
C ALA A 18 -18.55 2.28 3.06
N ALA A 19 -17.53 1.45 3.34
CA ALA A 19 -17.35 0.15 2.70
C ALA A 19 -18.51 -0.80 3.02
N GLY A 20 -18.99 -0.84 4.27
CA GLY A 20 -20.17 -1.61 4.64
C GLY A 20 -21.43 -1.19 3.87
N LEU A 21 -21.62 0.11 3.67
CA LEU A 21 -22.71 0.64 2.84
C LEU A 21 -22.56 0.25 1.37
N ALA A 22 -21.33 0.33 0.83
CA ALA A 22 -21.03 -0.10 -0.53
C ALA A 22 -21.26 -1.61 -0.72
N THR A 23 -20.83 -2.44 0.24
CA THR A 23 -21.07 -3.89 0.23
C THR A 23 -22.56 -4.22 0.29
N ALA A 24 -23.36 -3.47 1.05
CA ALA A 24 -24.82 -3.65 1.11
C ALA A 24 -25.52 -3.30 -0.21
N LEU A 25 -25.04 -2.30 -0.94
CA LEU A 25 -25.53 -1.99 -2.29
C LEU A 25 -25.09 -3.04 -3.32
N LEU A 26 -23.87 -3.56 -3.14
CA LEU A 26 -23.27 -4.55 -4.02
C LEU A 26 -23.93 -5.93 -3.87
N SER A 27 -24.35 -6.33 -2.67
CA SER A 27 -25.05 -7.60 -2.41
C SER A 27 -26.45 -7.67 -3.02
N ALA A 28 -27.07 -6.52 -3.32
CA ALA A 28 -28.32 -6.45 -4.08
C ALA A 28 -28.11 -6.57 -5.60
N SER A 29 -26.86 -6.53 -6.08
CA SER A 29 -26.51 -6.57 -7.50
C SER A 29 -26.10 -7.99 -7.96
N PRO A 30 -26.31 -8.34 -9.24
CA PRO A 30 -25.83 -9.59 -9.82
C PRO A 30 -24.32 -9.80 -9.63
N PRO A 31 -23.86 -11.02 -9.25
CA PRO A 31 -22.46 -11.30 -8.91
C PRO A 31 -21.47 -11.03 -10.05
N VAL A 32 -21.90 -11.17 -11.31
CA VAL A 32 -21.10 -10.86 -12.50
C VAL A 32 -20.62 -9.41 -12.54
N LEU A 33 -21.42 -8.45 -12.07
CA LEU A 33 -21.03 -7.04 -12.05
C LEU A 33 -19.92 -6.79 -11.02
N ILE A 34 -19.97 -7.53 -9.92
CA ILE A 34 -18.98 -7.45 -8.84
C ILE A 34 -17.62 -7.94 -9.35
N GLU A 35 -17.60 -9.11 -9.99
CA GLU A 35 -16.37 -9.69 -10.55
C GLU A 35 -15.77 -8.80 -11.64
N ALA A 36 -16.60 -8.21 -12.50
CA ALA A 36 -16.15 -7.29 -13.54
C ALA A 36 -15.51 -6.02 -12.95
N VAL A 37 -16.17 -5.39 -11.96
CA VAL A 37 -15.64 -4.18 -11.29
C VAL A 37 -14.38 -4.51 -10.47
N ALA A 38 -14.36 -5.64 -9.78
CA ALA A 38 -13.20 -6.10 -9.03
C ALA A 38 -12.02 -6.37 -9.97
N GLY A 39 -12.24 -7.05 -11.10
CA GLY A 39 -11.23 -7.26 -12.13
C GLY A 39 -10.72 -5.95 -12.72
N LEU A 40 -11.61 -5.01 -13.04
CA LEU A 40 -11.24 -3.68 -13.54
C LEU A 40 -10.41 -2.88 -12.52
N ALA A 41 -10.80 -2.93 -11.24
CA ALA A 41 -10.04 -2.30 -10.16
C ALA A 41 -8.66 -2.94 -9.97
N LEU A 42 -8.56 -4.27 -10.09
CA LEU A 42 -7.29 -4.99 -10.04
C LEU A 42 -6.38 -4.60 -11.21
N LEU A 43 -6.92 -4.50 -12.42
CA LEU A 43 -6.17 -4.06 -13.60
C LEU A 43 -5.69 -2.61 -13.46
N ALA A 44 -6.54 -1.71 -12.95
CA ALA A 44 -6.17 -0.31 -12.73
C ALA A 44 -5.05 -0.17 -11.70
N THR A 45 -5.16 -0.87 -10.56
CA THR A 45 -4.15 -0.86 -9.50
C THR A 45 -2.84 -1.51 -9.94
N LEU A 46 -2.90 -2.63 -10.67
CA LEU A 46 -1.74 -3.31 -11.24
C LEU A 46 -0.99 -2.41 -12.23
N GLY A 47 -1.72 -1.75 -13.14
CA GLY A 47 -1.13 -0.84 -14.12
C GLY A 47 -0.41 0.35 -13.47
N ALA A 48 -0.97 0.91 -12.40
CA ALA A 48 -0.33 1.97 -11.63
C ALA A 48 0.93 1.49 -10.91
N ALA A 49 0.88 0.31 -10.28
CA ALA A 49 2.03 -0.29 -9.61
C ALA A 49 3.17 -0.62 -10.59
N LEU A 50 2.85 -1.19 -11.76
CA LEU A 50 3.82 -1.49 -12.81
C LEU A 50 4.48 -0.22 -13.34
N ARG A 51 3.71 0.85 -13.56
CA ARG A 51 4.26 2.15 -13.98
C ARG A 51 5.19 2.74 -12.93
N ALA A 52 4.84 2.63 -11.66
CA ALA A 52 5.70 3.10 -10.57
C ALA A 52 6.99 2.27 -10.45
N ALA A 53 6.89 0.94 -10.59
CA ALA A 53 8.03 0.04 -10.50
C ALA A 53 8.98 0.12 -11.71
N THR A 54 8.47 0.51 -12.87
CA THR A 54 9.27 0.69 -14.10
C THR A 54 9.59 2.16 -14.38
N ALA A 55 9.33 3.06 -13.43
CA ALA A 55 9.61 4.50 -13.59
C ALA A 55 11.10 4.82 -13.55
N ASP A 56 11.90 4.04 -12.83
CA ASP A 56 13.34 4.25 -12.66
C ASP A 56 14.13 3.35 -13.62
N ASP A 57 14.98 3.94 -14.47
CA ASP A 57 15.67 3.20 -15.53
C ASP A 57 16.63 2.14 -15.00
N ASP A 58 17.22 2.36 -13.81
CA ASP A 58 18.16 1.43 -13.16
C ASP A 58 17.44 0.22 -12.53
N GLU A 59 16.16 0.37 -12.16
CA GLU A 59 15.36 -0.68 -11.51
C GLU A 59 14.41 -1.41 -12.47
N ARG A 60 14.27 -0.95 -13.72
CA ARG A 60 13.35 -1.52 -14.72
C ARG A 60 13.58 -2.99 -15.02
N GLU A 61 14.84 -3.42 -15.21
CA GLU A 61 15.15 -4.83 -15.46
C GLU A 61 14.81 -5.70 -14.25
N ALA A 62 15.16 -5.24 -13.04
CA ALA A 62 14.84 -5.93 -11.80
C ALA A 62 13.33 -6.03 -11.55
N ALA A 63 12.57 -4.97 -11.86
CA ALA A 63 11.11 -4.94 -11.77
C ALA A 63 10.45 -5.91 -12.77
N MET A 64 10.94 -5.97 -14.01
CA MET A 64 10.46 -6.92 -15.02
C MET A 64 10.72 -8.37 -14.62
N ILE A 65 11.92 -8.69 -14.13
CA ILE A 65 12.27 -10.02 -13.63
C ILE A 65 11.38 -10.39 -12.43
N THR A 66 11.20 -9.47 -11.48
CA THR A 66 10.33 -9.68 -10.30
C THR A 66 8.89 -9.92 -10.72
N PHE A 67 8.38 -9.17 -11.71
CA PHE A 67 7.04 -9.35 -12.25
C PHE A 67 6.88 -10.71 -12.94
N VAL A 68 7.83 -11.11 -13.79
CA VAL A 68 7.80 -12.41 -14.48
C VAL A 68 7.89 -13.56 -13.48
N VAL A 69 8.75 -13.47 -12.46
CA VAL A 69 8.85 -14.47 -11.39
C VAL A 69 7.56 -14.56 -10.58
N THR A 70 6.96 -13.41 -10.24
CA THR A 70 5.68 -13.35 -9.52
C THR A 70 4.54 -13.92 -10.37
N ALA A 71 4.47 -13.57 -11.66
CA ALA A 71 3.47 -14.07 -12.61
C ALA A 71 3.66 -15.56 -12.95
N SER A 72 4.90 -16.05 -12.91
CA SER A 72 5.24 -17.46 -13.12
C SER A 72 4.78 -18.36 -11.96
N GLY A 73 4.37 -17.81 -10.81
CA GLY A 73 3.84 -18.59 -9.70
C GLY A 73 4.85 -19.54 -9.04
N ILE A 74 6.16 -19.34 -9.26
CA ILE A 74 7.23 -20.13 -8.64
C ILE A 74 7.27 -19.77 -7.16
N THR A 75 6.50 -20.52 -6.38
CA THR A 75 6.26 -20.27 -4.97
C THR A 75 7.39 -20.89 -4.15
N ALA A 76 8.60 -20.32 -4.25
CA ALA A 76 9.66 -20.58 -3.29
C ALA A 76 9.54 -19.53 -2.17
N ILE A 77 8.89 -19.90 -1.06
CA ILE A 77 8.91 -19.17 0.23
C ILE A 77 7.94 -17.96 0.31
N SER A 78 6.64 -18.26 0.37
CA SER A 78 5.63 -17.71 1.31
C SER A 78 5.61 -16.23 1.78
N VAL A 79 6.29 -15.25 1.18
CA VAL A 79 6.14 -13.82 1.55
C VAL A 79 6.35 -12.90 0.34
N SER A 80 5.38 -12.03 0.05
CA SER A 80 5.39 -11.14 -1.12
C SER A 80 6.20 -9.85 -0.87
N SER A 81 6.99 -9.43 -1.88
CA SER A 81 7.78 -8.19 -1.95
C SER A 81 7.10 -6.89 -1.44
N PRO A 82 5.79 -6.63 -1.64
CA PRO A 82 5.12 -5.46 -1.07
C PRO A 82 5.18 -5.37 0.47
N PHE A 83 5.27 -6.50 1.17
CA PHE A 83 5.43 -6.51 2.63
C PHE A 83 6.75 -5.86 3.06
N TRP A 84 7.85 -6.21 2.38
CA TRP A 84 9.17 -5.64 2.66
C TRP A 84 9.27 -4.18 2.25
N GLY A 85 8.59 -3.77 1.16
CA GLY A 85 8.49 -2.37 0.75
C GLY A 85 7.75 -1.49 1.77
N LEU A 86 6.62 -1.97 2.32
CA LEU A 86 5.88 -1.24 3.37
C LEU A 86 6.70 -1.16 4.67
N LEU A 87 7.42 -2.24 5.02
CA LEU A 87 8.28 -2.28 6.20
C LEU A 87 9.47 -1.31 6.08
N ALA A 88 10.10 -1.24 4.91
CA ALA A 88 11.20 -0.32 4.63
C ALA A 88 10.75 1.15 4.67
N GLY A 89 9.59 1.48 4.08
CA GLY A 89 9.01 2.82 4.16
C GLY A 89 8.67 3.25 5.59
N MET A 90 8.14 2.33 6.41
CA MET A 90 7.87 2.57 7.83
C MET A 90 9.15 2.79 8.64
N ALA A 91 10.19 2.00 8.38
CA ALA A 91 11.49 2.13 9.04
C ALA A 91 12.17 3.48 8.71
N TYR A 92 12.14 3.89 7.44
CA TYR A 92 12.69 5.17 6.98
C TYR A 92 11.99 6.36 7.63
N LEU A 93 10.65 6.35 7.65
CA LEU A 93 9.85 7.41 8.28
C LEU A 93 10.08 7.49 9.79
N GLY A 94 10.25 6.34 10.46
CA GLY A 94 10.57 6.26 11.89
C GLY A 94 11.93 6.86 12.23
N LEU A 95 12.95 6.56 11.43
CA LEU A 95 14.31 7.06 11.62
C LEU A 95 14.40 8.58 11.40
N HIS A 96 13.69 9.09 10.39
CA HIS A 96 13.68 10.53 10.08
C HIS A 96 12.96 11.35 11.17
N ARG A 97 11.90 10.80 11.77
CA ARG A 97 11.14 11.48 12.84
C ARG A 97 11.88 11.50 14.18
N ALA A 98 12.79 10.56 14.42
CA ALA A 98 13.63 10.53 15.62
C ALA A 98 14.76 11.59 15.60
N ARG A 99 15.16 12.08 14.42
CA ARG A 99 16.25 13.06 14.27
C ARG A 99 15.81 14.51 14.47
N HIS A 100 14.58 14.88 14.13
CA HIS A 100 14.09 16.26 14.30
C HIS A 100 13.68 16.64 15.73
N GLY A 101 13.51 15.68 16.66
CA GLY A 101 13.09 15.98 18.03
C GLY A 101 14.22 16.41 18.99
N ARG A 102 15.46 16.56 18.51
CA ARG A 102 16.65 16.72 19.38
C ARG A 102 17.33 18.10 19.31
N SER A 103 16.92 19.00 18.41
CA SER A 103 17.58 20.32 18.28
C SER A 103 17.04 21.38 19.25
N GLU A 104 15.79 21.27 19.73
CA GLU A 104 15.20 22.30 20.61
C GLU A 104 15.67 22.21 22.08
N ARG A 105 16.25 21.09 22.52
CA ARG A 105 16.71 20.94 23.92
C ARG A 105 18.13 21.48 24.18
N ARG A 106 18.85 21.94 23.15
CA ARG A 106 20.23 22.47 23.30
C ARG A 106 20.30 24.01 23.37
N ASN A 107 19.24 24.73 23.03
CA ASN A 107 19.19 26.20 23.09
C ASN A 107 18.53 26.74 24.38
N ALA A 108 18.28 25.89 25.38
CA ALA A 108 17.68 26.26 26.66
C ALA A 108 18.61 26.05 27.87
N GLY A 109 19.91 25.88 27.63
CA GLY A 109 20.97 25.93 28.65
C GLY A 109 21.93 27.06 28.31
#